data_AF-A0A1D9QCX7-F1
#
_entry.id   AF-A0A1D9QCX7-F1
#
_cell.length_a   1.000
_cell.length_b   1.000
_cell.length_c   1.000
_cell.angle_alpha   90.00
_cell.angle_beta   90.00
_cell.angle_gamma   90.00
#
_symmetry.space_group_name_H-M   'P 1'
#
loop_
_entity.id
_entity.type
_entity.pdbx_description
1 polymer ?
#
loop_
_entity_poly.entity_id
_entity_poly.type
_entity_poly.pdbx_seq_one_letter_code
_entity_poly.pdbx_strand_id
1 'polypeptide(L)'
;MPPLTAIHPSLSFTRAFTSTARFLAKSTKQRLAAEHAEVPPYPYGPSQFYKQSNFGLYGLQKIRYGNIVSKKNEIKTRRHWRPNVQRKRLYSASLGKHIKLRITTKVLRTIDKAGGLDEYLLGEKTQRLKELGMGGWKLRWRIMQTDSVKERFRLERKKLGLPSMEEVHLDENGFGITKEEIMEQVRKYDAAMARNEEVIMDAEAQAATESEILDGDFMAKEQYTERKPIL
;
A
#
# COMPACT_ATOMS: atom_id res chain seq x y z
N MET A 1 80.56 10.64 18.71
CA MET A 1 79.10 10.56 18.95
C MET A 1 78.38 10.64 17.62
N PRO A 2 77.56 9.66 17.21
CA PRO A 2 76.75 9.78 16.01
C PRO A 2 75.46 10.59 16.30
N PRO A 3 74.93 11.35 15.32
CA PRO A 3 73.70 12.11 15.52
C PRO A 3 72.47 11.18 15.54
N LEU A 4 71.52 11.47 16.44
CA LEU A 4 70.24 10.79 16.55
C LEU A 4 69.41 11.00 15.27
N THR A 5 68.93 9.90 14.68
CA THR A 5 68.01 9.91 13.54
C THR A 5 66.61 10.32 14.01
N ALA A 6 66.00 11.29 13.31
CA ALA A 6 64.63 11.70 13.60
C ALA A 6 63.66 10.59 13.20
N ILE A 7 62.93 10.04 14.17
CA ILE A 7 61.82 9.11 13.93
C ILE A 7 60.63 9.95 13.46
N HIS A 8 60.46 10.05 12.14
CA HIS A 8 59.20 10.55 11.59
C HIS A 8 58.12 9.49 11.87
N PRO A 9 56.95 9.85 12.40
CA PRO A 9 55.85 8.90 12.49
C PRO A 9 55.53 8.43 11.07
N SER A 10 55.63 7.13 10.83
CA SER A 10 55.22 6.57 9.55
C SER A 10 53.77 6.96 9.33
N LEU A 11 53.51 7.78 8.31
CA LEU A 11 52.18 8.10 7.82
C LEU A 11 51.61 6.87 7.12
N SER A 12 51.47 5.77 7.86
CA SER A 12 50.82 4.53 7.46
C SER A 12 49.48 4.44 8.19
N PHE A 13 48.70 5.52 8.15
CA PHE A 13 47.25 5.40 8.31
C PHE A 13 46.67 5.32 6.90
N THR A 14 46.74 4.14 6.30
CA THR A 14 45.96 3.82 5.11
C THR A 14 44.49 3.92 5.52
N ARG A 15 43.86 5.06 5.26
CA ARG A 15 42.40 5.15 5.27
C ARG A 15 41.92 4.16 4.21
N ALA A 16 41.51 2.97 4.63
CA ALA A 16 40.81 2.04 3.77
C ALA A 16 39.60 2.79 3.20
N PHE A 17 39.60 3.04 1.89
CA PHE A 17 38.41 3.47 1.18
C PHE A 17 37.40 2.33 1.29
N THR A 18 36.51 2.40 2.27
CA THR A 18 35.34 1.52 2.31
C THR A 18 34.53 1.80 1.05
N SER A 19 34.51 0.83 0.14
CA SER A 19 33.75 0.86 -1.12
C SER A 19 32.27 0.52 -0.91
N THR A 20 31.81 0.39 0.34
CA THR A 20 30.41 0.14 0.63
C THR A 20 29.58 1.27 0.03
N ALA A 21 28.82 0.94 -1.03
CA ALA A 21 27.96 1.89 -1.71
C ALA A 21 27.05 2.52 -0.65
N ARG A 22 27.20 3.84 -0.42
CA ARG A 22 26.34 4.57 0.51
C ARG A 22 24.90 4.32 0.06
N PHE A 23 24.01 3.92 0.96
CA PHE A 23 22.58 3.85 0.67
C PHE A 23 22.12 5.22 0.16
N LEU A 24 21.99 5.38 -1.16
CA LEU A 24 21.54 6.63 -1.76
C LEU A 24 20.09 6.87 -1.34
N ALA A 25 19.79 8.11 -0.96
CA ALA A 25 18.42 8.49 -0.63
C ALA A 25 17.52 8.21 -1.85
N LYS A 26 16.49 7.37 -1.67
CA LYS A 26 15.52 7.05 -2.72
C LYS A 26 14.93 8.35 -3.29
N SER A 27 14.83 8.44 -4.62
CA SER A 27 14.09 9.52 -5.27
C SER A 27 12.65 9.56 -4.73
N THR A 28 12.04 10.75 -4.69
CA THR A 28 10.64 10.89 -4.25
C THR A 28 9.68 9.95 -4.99
N LYS A 29 9.94 9.66 -6.27
CA LYS A 29 9.15 8.70 -7.06
C LYS A 29 9.34 7.26 -6.59
N GLN A 30 10.60 6.84 -6.39
CA GLN A 30 10.92 5.50 -5.86
C GLN A 30 10.41 5.30 -4.44
N ARG A 31 10.54 6.31 -3.57
CA ARG A 31 9.97 6.26 -2.23
C ARG A 31 8.47 6.09 -2.26
N LEU A 32 7.78 6.84 -3.13
CA LEU A 32 6.33 6.71 -3.29
C LEU A 32 5.94 5.32 -3.80
N ALA A 33 6.63 4.81 -4.81
CA ALA A 33 6.39 3.46 -5.33
C ALA A 33 6.57 2.40 -4.24
N ALA A 34 7.64 2.47 -3.44
CA ALA A 34 7.88 1.55 -2.33
C ALA A 34 6.80 1.67 -1.23
N GLU A 35 6.35 2.88 -0.90
CA GLU A 35 5.30 3.07 0.12
C GLU A 35 3.92 2.56 -0.32
N HIS A 36 3.70 2.42 -1.64
CA HIS A 36 2.42 2.06 -2.26
C HIS A 36 2.46 0.73 -3.01
N ALA A 37 3.51 -0.08 -2.85
CA ALA A 37 3.64 -1.35 -3.57
C ALA A 37 2.48 -2.33 -3.25
N GLU A 38 2.07 -2.39 -1.98
CA GLU A 38 1.02 -3.31 -1.47
C GLU A 38 -0.39 -2.71 -1.55
N VAL A 39 -0.50 -1.41 -1.85
CA VAL A 39 -1.78 -0.69 -1.79
C VAL A 39 -2.41 -0.69 -3.18
N PRO A 40 -3.73 -0.93 -3.32
CA PRO A 40 -4.42 -0.80 -4.60
C PRO A 40 -4.13 0.53 -5.30
N PRO A 41 -4.08 0.56 -6.64
CA PRO A 41 -3.80 1.79 -7.37
C PRO A 41 -4.84 2.86 -7.05
N TYR A 42 -4.37 4.06 -6.73
CA TYR A 42 -5.26 5.19 -6.43
C TYR A 42 -5.93 5.69 -7.72
N PRO A 43 -7.27 5.86 -7.77
CA PRO A 43 -7.98 6.18 -9.01
C PRO A 43 -7.49 7.42 -9.78
N TYR A 44 -7.01 8.44 -9.06
CA TYR A 44 -6.52 9.69 -9.68
C TYR A 44 -5.00 9.74 -9.84
N GLY A 45 -4.28 8.69 -9.43
CA GLY A 45 -2.83 8.60 -9.49
C GLY A 45 -2.07 9.61 -8.61
N PRO A 46 -0.73 9.54 -8.62
CA PRO A 46 0.12 10.42 -7.83
C PRO A 46 0.17 11.84 -8.40
N SER A 47 0.26 12.84 -7.53
CA SER A 47 0.45 14.22 -7.97
C SER A 47 1.83 14.42 -8.61
N GLN A 48 1.83 14.93 -9.84
CA GLN A 48 3.05 15.29 -10.58
C GLN A 48 3.64 16.62 -10.09
N PHE A 49 2.76 17.58 -9.81
CA PHE A 49 3.11 18.90 -9.28
C PHE A 49 3.01 18.90 -7.75
N TYR A 50 3.97 19.55 -7.09
CA TYR A 50 4.04 19.61 -5.63
C TYR A 50 4.06 18.20 -4.99
N LYS A 51 5.02 17.37 -5.42
CA LYS A 51 5.21 15.95 -5.03
C LYS A 51 5.26 15.69 -3.52
N GLN A 52 5.60 16.72 -2.74
CA GLN A 52 5.52 16.69 -1.28
C GLN A 52 4.11 16.32 -0.77
N SER A 53 3.06 16.72 -1.50
CA SER A 53 1.67 16.45 -1.14
C SER A 53 1.30 14.97 -1.19
N ASN A 54 2.04 14.15 -1.94
CA ASN A 54 1.78 12.70 -2.01
C ASN A 54 2.00 11.98 -0.66
N PHE A 55 2.75 12.57 0.27
CA PHE A 55 3.16 11.94 1.54
C PHE A 55 2.42 12.47 2.78
N GLY A 56 1.27 13.12 2.60
CA GLY A 56 0.47 13.66 3.70
C GLY A 56 -0.92 14.07 3.25
N LEU A 57 -1.67 14.72 4.12
CA LEU A 57 -3.03 15.17 3.82
C LEU A 57 -3.05 16.67 3.53
N TYR A 58 -3.24 17.02 2.26
CA TYR A 58 -3.17 18.41 1.78
C TYR A 58 -4.52 18.96 1.33
N GLY A 59 -5.54 18.13 1.12
CA GLY A 59 -6.89 18.58 0.74
C GLY A 59 -6.89 19.38 -0.56
N LEU A 60 -6.20 18.86 -1.58
CA LEU A 60 -5.95 19.51 -2.88
C LEU A 60 -5.13 20.81 -2.83
N GLN A 61 -4.67 21.26 -1.67
CA GLN A 61 -3.87 22.48 -1.55
C GLN A 61 -2.46 22.24 -2.08
N LYS A 62 -2.05 23.08 -3.02
CA LYS A 62 -0.74 23.05 -3.66
C LYS A 62 -0.11 24.44 -3.58
N ILE A 63 1.20 24.50 -3.82
CA ILE A 63 1.89 25.77 -4.02
C ILE A 63 1.25 26.52 -5.19
N ARG A 64 0.95 27.81 -4.98
CA ARG A 64 0.47 28.71 -6.04
C ARG A 64 1.60 29.65 -6.41
N TYR A 65 1.62 30.08 -7.67
CA TYR A 65 2.59 31.03 -8.20
C TYR A 65 1.86 32.27 -8.72
N GLY A 66 2.51 33.43 -8.63
CA GLY A 66 1.99 34.69 -9.14
C GLY A 66 3.03 35.79 -9.01
N ASN A 67 2.59 37.03 -8.96
CA ASN A 67 3.48 38.20 -8.93
C ASN A 67 3.23 39.08 -7.71
N ILE A 68 4.28 39.73 -7.20
CA ILE A 68 4.20 40.96 -6.42
C ILE A 68 4.11 42.09 -7.44
N VAL A 69 3.16 43.00 -7.26
CA VAL A 69 2.97 44.17 -8.14
C VAL A 69 3.34 45.42 -7.35
N SER A 70 4.25 46.24 -7.87
CA SER A 70 4.61 47.50 -7.23
C SER A 70 3.48 48.52 -7.38
N LYS A 71 3.21 49.33 -6.35
CA LYS A 71 2.07 50.27 -6.34
C LYS A 71 2.18 51.38 -7.38
N LYS A 72 3.39 51.86 -7.66
CA LYS A 72 3.64 53.05 -8.47
C LYS A 72 3.81 52.74 -9.96
N ASN A 73 4.61 51.71 -10.26
CA ASN A 73 5.06 51.42 -11.62
C ASN A 73 4.53 50.06 -12.12
N GLU A 74 3.69 49.38 -11.34
CA GLU A 74 3.14 48.05 -11.62
C GLU A 74 4.18 46.98 -12.00
N ILE A 75 5.42 47.13 -11.52
CA ILE A 75 6.51 46.21 -11.81
C ILE A 75 6.17 44.85 -11.18
N LYS A 76 6.17 43.81 -12.02
CA LYS A 76 5.74 42.45 -11.65
C LYS A 76 6.95 41.58 -11.31
N THR A 77 7.09 41.20 -10.04
CA THR A 77 8.14 40.27 -9.57
C THR A 77 7.55 38.92 -9.20
N ARG A 78 8.14 37.81 -9.63
CA ARG A 78 7.61 36.46 -9.35
C ARG A 78 7.61 36.16 -7.84
N ARG A 79 6.51 35.59 -7.34
CA ARG A 79 6.37 35.06 -5.97
C ARG A 79 5.63 33.72 -5.97
N HIS A 80 5.59 33.10 -4.80
CA HIS A 80 4.82 31.89 -4.56
C HIS A 80 4.10 31.95 -3.21
N TRP A 81 3.02 31.18 -3.07
CA TRP A 81 2.26 31.02 -1.83
C TRP A 81 2.21 29.54 -1.48
N ARG A 82 2.70 29.20 -0.29
CA ARG A 82 2.69 27.84 0.24
C ARG A 82 1.45 27.63 1.11
N PRO A 83 0.82 26.45 1.09
CA PRO A 83 -0.17 26.11 2.08
C PRO A 83 0.47 26.01 3.48
N ASN A 84 -0.29 26.30 4.52
CA ASN A 84 0.16 26.17 5.90
C ASN A 84 0.17 24.67 6.30
N VAL A 85 1.35 24.04 6.19
CA VAL A 85 1.56 22.61 6.45
C VAL A 85 2.24 22.43 7.79
N GLN A 86 1.65 21.58 8.64
CA GLN A 86 2.13 21.27 9.98
C GLN A 86 2.39 19.76 10.12
N ARG A 87 3.31 19.37 11.01
CA ARG A 87 3.53 17.98 11.40
C ARG A 87 2.76 17.73 12.69
N LYS A 88 1.70 16.92 12.64
CA LYS A 88 0.84 16.64 13.80
C LYS A 88 0.68 15.13 13.99
N ARG A 89 0.39 14.76 15.24
CA ARG A 89 0.00 13.41 15.64
C ARG A 89 -1.52 13.42 15.76
N LEU A 90 -2.20 12.57 15.01
CA LEU A 90 -3.65 12.41 15.09
C LEU A 90 -3.97 11.00 15.58
N TYR A 91 -4.94 10.89 16.46
CA TYR A 91 -5.43 9.59 16.92
C TYR A 91 -6.33 8.94 15.86
N SER A 92 -6.10 7.66 15.60
CA SER A 92 -7.00 6.80 14.81
C SER A 92 -7.65 5.82 15.78
N ALA A 93 -8.97 5.85 15.84
CA ALA A 93 -9.76 4.99 16.72
C ALA A 93 -9.70 3.53 16.26
N SER A 94 -9.82 3.30 14.94
CA SER A 94 -9.76 1.96 14.35
C SER A 94 -8.41 1.28 14.54
N LEU A 95 -7.31 2.04 14.58
CA LEU A 95 -5.96 1.50 14.78
C LEU A 95 -5.46 1.58 16.22
N GLY A 96 -6.21 2.23 17.13
CA GLY A 96 -5.83 2.43 18.52
C GLY A 96 -4.51 3.19 18.73
N LYS A 97 -4.06 3.99 17.74
CA LYS A 97 -2.72 4.62 17.79
C LYS A 97 -2.68 6.00 17.16
N HIS A 98 -1.67 6.76 17.57
CA HIS A 98 -1.38 8.08 17.02
C HIS A 98 -0.54 7.98 15.75
N ILE A 99 -1.05 8.52 14.65
CA ILE A 99 -0.36 8.59 13.36
C ILE A 99 0.29 9.96 13.23
N LYS A 100 1.60 9.99 12.95
CA LYS A 100 2.34 11.23 12.68
C LYS A 100 2.35 11.50 11.18
N LEU A 101 1.73 12.60 10.75
CA LEU A 101 1.72 12.96 9.33
C LEU A 101 1.82 14.48 9.11
N ARG A 102 2.09 14.86 7.85
CA ARG A 102 2.05 16.24 7.38
C ARG A 102 0.63 16.58 6.96
N ILE A 103 0.07 17.64 7.54
CA ILE A 103 -1.32 18.02 7.38
C ILE A 103 -1.39 19.52 7.12
N THR A 104 -2.26 19.96 6.22
CA THR A 104 -2.59 21.39 6.11
C THR A 104 -3.60 21.82 7.16
N THR A 105 -3.51 23.05 7.65
CA THR A 105 -4.45 23.55 8.68
C THR A 105 -5.91 23.52 8.25
N LYS A 106 -6.19 23.68 6.94
CA LYS A 106 -7.53 23.49 6.37
C LYS A 106 -8.03 22.06 6.60
N VAL A 107 -7.18 21.07 6.33
CA VAL A 107 -7.53 19.66 6.50
C VAL A 107 -7.70 19.31 7.98
N LEU A 108 -6.88 19.88 8.86
CA LEU A 108 -7.04 19.70 10.30
C LEU A 108 -8.45 20.10 10.76
N ARG A 109 -8.91 21.29 10.35
CA ARG A 109 -10.28 21.75 10.64
C ARG A 109 -11.36 20.83 10.05
N THR A 110 -11.13 20.24 8.87
CA THR A 110 -12.09 19.30 8.29
C THR A 110 -12.11 17.95 8.98
N ILE A 111 -10.99 17.52 9.56
CA ILE A 111 -10.91 16.31 10.38
C ILE A 111 -11.74 16.50 11.65
N ASP A 112 -11.57 17.64 12.34
CA ASP A 112 -12.36 17.97 13.52
C ASP A 112 -13.85 18.05 13.19
N LYS A 113 -14.20 18.69 12.06
CA LYS A 113 -15.60 18.75 11.58
C LYS A 113 -16.18 17.38 11.22
N ALA A 114 -15.36 16.45 10.73
CA ALA A 114 -15.80 15.10 10.39
C ALA A 114 -15.95 14.20 11.64
N GLY A 115 -15.42 14.61 12.79
CA GLY A 115 -15.45 13.84 14.03
C GLY A 115 -14.24 12.92 14.24
N GLY A 116 -13.17 13.06 13.44
CA GLY A 116 -11.96 12.26 13.60
C GLY A 116 -11.20 11.98 12.31
N LEU A 117 -10.00 11.40 12.45
CA LEU A 117 -9.16 11.05 11.29
C LEU A 117 -9.80 9.94 10.45
N ASP A 118 -10.34 8.91 11.10
CA ASP A 118 -10.90 7.75 10.40
C ASP A 118 -12.13 8.16 9.58
N GLU A 119 -13.01 9.00 10.12
CA GLU A 119 -14.19 9.51 9.41
C GLU A 119 -13.83 10.46 8.28
N TYR A 120 -12.73 11.20 8.42
CA TYR A 120 -12.21 11.97 7.30
C TYR A 120 -11.78 11.06 6.14
N LEU A 121 -11.11 9.94 6.43
CA LEU A 121 -10.58 9.00 5.43
C LEU A 121 -11.65 8.09 4.82
N LEU A 122 -12.66 7.69 5.59
CA LEU A 122 -13.76 6.84 5.13
C LEU A 122 -14.82 7.62 4.33
N GLY A 123 -14.75 8.95 4.28
CA GLY A 123 -15.73 9.77 3.56
C GLY A 123 -15.95 9.34 2.11
N GLU A 124 -17.20 9.05 1.76
CA GLU A 124 -17.62 8.41 0.51
C GLU A 124 -17.59 9.34 -0.71
N LYS A 125 -17.78 10.65 -0.50
CA LYS A 125 -17.92 11.62 -1.59
C LYS A 125 -16.71 11.59 -2.51
N THR A 126 -16.95 11.63 -3.82
CA THR A 126 -15.89 11.64 -4.84
C THR A 126 -14.88 12.78 -4.62
N GLN A 127 -15.37 13.95 -4.19
CA GLN A 127 -14.52 15.08 -3.83
C GLN A 127 -13.57 14.78 -2.67
N ARG A 128 -14.04 14.02 -1.66
CA ARG A 128 -13.20 13.58 -0.54
C ARG A 128 -12.08 12.68 -1.06
N LEU A 129 -12.40 11.72 -1.93
CA LEU A 129 -11.40 10.83 -2.51
C LEU A 129 -10.29 11.60 -3.22
N LYS A 130 -10.62 12.66 -3.97
CA LYS A 130 -9.63 13.56 -4.61
C LYS A 130 -8.76 14.29 -3.57
N GLU A 131 -9.34 14.67 -2.44
CA GLU A 131 -8.66 15.41 -1.36
C GLU A 131 -7.67 14.56 -0.53
N LEU A 132 -7.86 13.23 -0.46
CA LEU A 132 -6.98 12.31 0.26
C LEU A 132 -5.55 12.32 -0.30
N GLY A 133 -5.42 12.28 -1.63
CA GLY A 133 -4.16 12.00 -2.32
C GLY A 133 -3.60 10.61 -1.99
N MET A 134 -2.36 10.34 -2.44
CA MET A 134 -1.71 9.04 -2.25
C MET A 134 -1.59 8.67 -0.76
N GLY A 135 -1.01 9.54 0.07
CA GLY A 135 -0.83 9.28 1.50
C GLY A 135 -2.16 9.01 2.22
N GLY A 136 -3.22 9.76 1.89
CA GLY A 136 -4.56 9.49 2.42
C GLY A 136 -5.13 8.16 1.93
N TRP A 137 -4.94 7.82 0.66
CA TRP A 137 -5.39 6.54 0.08
C TRP A 137 -4.76 5.33 0.78
N LYS A 138 -3.46 5.37 1.06
CA LYS A 138 -2.77 4.34 1.84
C LYS A 138 -3.35 4.21 3.25
N LEU A 139 -3.59 5.33 3.94
CA LEU A 139 -4.19 5.30 5.28
C LEU A 139 -5.61 4.75 5.25
N ARG A 140 -6.42 5.14 4.25
CA ARG A 140 -7.77 4.63 4.04
C ARG A 140 -7.76 3.12 3.86
N TRP A 141 -6.94 2.60 2.95
CA TRP A 141 -6.78 1.16 2.75
C TRP A 141 -6.35 0.46 4.05
N ARG A 142 -5.36 1.02 4.77
CA ARG A 142 -4.89 0.42 6.03
C ARG A 142 -5.98 0.33 7.10
N ILE A 143 -6.84 1.35 7.20
CA ILE A 143 -7.96 1.40 8.13
C ILE A 143 -9.07 0.42 7.71
N MET A 144 -9.35 0.30 6.40
CA MET A 144 -10.32 -0.67 5.88
C MET A 144 -9.95 -2.12 6.19
N GLN A 145 -8.66 -2.42 6.39
CA GLN A 145 -8.23 -3.77 6.79
C GLN A 145 -8.50 -4.10 8.27
N THR A 146 -8.82 -3.11 9.11
CA THR A 146 -9.09 -3.36 10.53
C THR A 146 -10.46 -3.97 10.74
N ASP A 147 -10.57 -4.85 11.74
CA ASP A 147 -11.83 -5.55 12.03
C ASP A 147 -12.93 -4.58 12.41
N SER A 148 -12.62 -3.53 13.19
CA SER A 148 -13.59 -2.48 13.56
C SER A 148 -14.32 -1.87 12.34
N VAL A 149 -13.59 -1.65 11.24
CA VAL A 149 -14.16 -1.03 10.03
C VAL A 149 -14.83 -2.07 9.15
N LYS A 150 -14.28 -3.29 9.07
CA LYS A 150 -14.93 -4.42 8.37
C LYS A 150 -16.29 -4.74 8.98
N GLU A 151 -16.38 -4.81 10.30
CA GLU A 151 -17.63 -5.04 11.03
C GLU A 151 -18.63 -3.91 10.79
N ARG A 152 -18.19 -2.66 10.88
CA ARG A 152 -19.03 -1.49 10.58
C ARG A 152 -19.65 -1.60 9.18
N PHE A 153 -18.84 -1.91 8.18
CA PHE A 153 -19.33 -2.06 6.80
C PHE A 153 -20.20 -3.30 6.60
N ARG A 154 -19.96 -4.39 7.33
CA ARG A 154 -20.85 -5.58 7.31
C ARG A 154 -22.24 -5.24 7.83
N LEU A 155 -22.32 -4.50 8.94
CA LEU A 155 -23.59 -4.03 9.51
C LEU A 155 -24.30 -3.05 8.58
N GLU A 156 -23.57 -2.12 7.97
CA GLU A 156 -24.11 -1.18 6.98
C GLU A 156 -24.66 -1.90 5.76
N ARG A 157 -23.95 -2.91 5.26
CA ARG A 157 -24.38 -3.75 4.14
C ARG A 157 -25.67 -4.51 4.46
N LYS A 158 -25.75 -5.12 5.66
CA LYS A 158 -26.97 -5.77 6.16
C LYS A 158 -28.15 -4.80 6.24
N LYS A 159 -27.90 -3.57 6.72
CA LYS A 159 -28.92 -2.50 6.81
C LYS A 159 -29.43 -2.08 5.43
N LEU A 160 -28.58 -2.08 4.41
CA LEU A 160 -28.94 -1.78 3.03
C LEU A 160 -29.58 -2.98 2.30
N GLY A 161 -29.70 -4.14 2.93
CA GLY A 161 -30.25 -5.35 2.29
C GLY A 161 -29.36 -5.94 1.19
N LEU A 162 -28.09 -5.53 1.15
CA LEU A 162 -27.10 -6.09 0.22
C LEU A 162 -26.71 -7.50 0.68
N PRO A 163 -26.47 -8.45 -0.23
CA PRO A 163 -26.00 -9.78 0.14
C PRO A 163 -24.70 -9.66 0.93
N SER A 164 -24.50 -10.52 1.93
CA SER A 164 -23.21 -10.60 2.63
C SER A 164 -22.11 -10.81 1.60
N MET A 165 -21.02 -10.05 1.70
CA MET A 165 -19.84 -10.34 0.91
C MET A 165 -19.41 -11.76 1.28
N GLU A 166 -19.46 -12.69 0.33
CA GLU A 166 -18.82 -13.99 0.51
C GLU A 166 -17.34 -13.70 0.80
N GLU A 167 -16.82 -14.22 1.91
CA GLU A 167 -15.38 -14.14 2.17
C GLU A 167 -14.70 -15.02 1.14
N VAL A 168 -14.34 -14.44 0.00
CA VAL A 168 -13.57 -15.11 -1.03
C VAL A 168 -12.19 -15.36 -0.43
N HIS A 169 -11.93 -16.61 -0.03
CA HIS A 169 -10.59 -17.03 0.36
C HIS A 169 -9.81 -17.28 -0.93
N LEU A 170 -8.53 -16.95 -0.98
CA LEU A 170 -7.75 -17.12 -2.21
C LEU A 170 -6.88 -18.38 -2.07
N ASP A 171 -6.91 -19.25 -3.08
CA ASP A 171 -5.99 -20.39 -3.22
C ASP A 171 -4.54 -19.92 -3.40
N GLU A 172 -3.59 -20.86 -3.30
CA GLU A 172 -2.17 -20.66 -3.68
C GLU A 172 -2.01 -20.11 -5.12
N ASN A 173 -2.98 -20.40 -5.99
CA ASN A 173 -3.06 -19.93 -7.37
C ASN A 173 -3.83 -18.60 -7.55
N GLY A 174 -4.35 -18.01 -6.47
CA GLY A 174 -5.05 -16.73 -6.48
C GLY A 174 -6.51 -16.78 -6.96
N PHE A 175 -7.11 -17.97 -7.04
CA PHE A 175 -8.54 -18.15 -7.33
C PHE A 175 -9.38 -18.07 -6.06
N GLY A 176 -10.61 -17.59 -6.17
CA GLY A 176 -11.55 -17.50 -5.06
C GLY A 176 -12.15 -18.85 -4.67
N ILE A 177 -11.80 -19.33 -3.49
CA ILE A 177 -12.35 -20.50 -2.80
C ILE A 177 -13.54 -20.08 -1.96
N THR A 178 -14.62 -20.84 -2.07
CA THR A 178 -15.77 -20.72 -1.18
C THR A 178 -15.45 -21.26 0.21
N LYS A 179 -16.14 -20.78 1.25
CA LYS A 179 -15.98 -21.29 2.62
C LYS A 179 -16.25 -22.80 2.71
N GLU A 180 -17.12 -23.31 1.86
CA GLU A 180 -17.51 -24.73 1.80
C GLU A 180 -16.37 -25.60 1.25
N GLU A 181 -15.73 -25.17 0.17
CA GLU A 181 -14.54 -25.83 -0.40
C GLU A 181 -13.39 -25.89 0.62
N ILE A 182 -13.18 -24.83 1.42
CA ILE A 182 -12.15 -24.85 2.49
C ILE A 182 -12.47 -25.91 3.54
N MET A 183 -13.73 -25.99 3.97
CA MET A 183 -14.14 -27.00 4.96
C MET A 183 -13.99 -28.43 4.39
N GLU A 184 -14.24 -28.62 3.11
CA GLU A 184 -14.08 -29.90 2.44
C GLU A 184 -12.60 -30.30 2.29
N GLN A 185 -11.73 -29.36 1.91
CA GLN A 185 -10.28 -29.55 1.88
C GLN A 185 -9.73 -29.96 3.25
N VAL A 186 -10.14 -29.25 4.32
CA VAL A 186 -9.76 -29.57 5.70
C VAL A 186 -10.23 -30.99 6.07
N ARG A 187 -11.49 -31.34 5.77
CA ARG A 187 -12.02 -32.70 6.02
C ARG A 187 -11.25 -33.78 5.26
N LYS A 188 -10.88 -33.52 4.00
CA LYS A 188 -10.11 -34.46 3.17
C LYS A 188 -8.70 -34.66 3.74
N TYR A 189 -8.05 -33.58 4.18
CA TYR A 189 -6.74 -33.61 4.81
C TYR A 189 -6.76 -34.36 6.15
N ASP A 190 -7.73 -34.03 7.02
CA ASP A 190 -7.90 -34.71 8.31
C ASP A 190 -8.17 -36.22 8.13
N ALA A 191 -8.96 -36.61 7.13
CA ALA A 191 -9.23 -38.00 6.79
C ALA A 191 -8.03 -38.74 6.16
N ALA A 192 -7.12 -38.03 5.48
CA ALA A 192 -5.87 -38.59 4.96
C ALA A 192 -4.85 -38.80 6.09
N MET A 193 -4.71 -37.82 6.99
CA MET A 193 -3.90 -37.93 8.21
C MET A 193 -4.36 -39.10 9.09
N ALA A 194 -5.67 -39.30 9.25
CA ALA A 194 -6.21 -40.44 10.00
C ALA A 194 -5.92 -41.81 9.36
N ARG A 195 -5.64 -41.85 8.05
CA ARG A 195 -5.24 -43.05 7.30
C ARG A 195 -3.74 -43.31 7.34
N ASN A 196 -2.93 -42.42 7.94
CA ASN A 196 -1.47 -42.48 7.99
C ASN A 196 -0.80 -42.61 6.60
N GLU A 197 -1.41 -42.05 5.57
CA GLU A 197 -0.77 -41.88 4.26
C GLU A 197 -0.06 -40.51 4.25
N GLU A 198 1.27 -40.48 4.14
CA GLU A 198 2.01 -39.24 3.94
C GLU A 198 1.66 -38.62 2.58
N VAL A 199 1.09 -37.42 2.58
CA VAL A 199 0.74 -36.68 1.36
C VAL A 199 2.01 -36.04 0.79
N ILE A 200 2.62 -36.68 -0.21
CA ILE A 200 3.70 -36.09 -1.02
C ILE A 200 3.05 -35.17 -2.06
N MET A 201 3.18 -33.85 -1.86
CA MET A 201 2.47 -32.81 -2.62
C MET A 201 2.77 -32.74 -4.13
N ASP A 202 3.76 -33.50 -4.63
CA ASP A 202 4.25 -33.36 -6.01
C ASP A 202 4.11 -34.64 -6.88
N ALA A 203 3.54 -35.73 -6.35
CA ALA A 203 3.48 -37.01 -7.07
C ALA A 203 2.25 -37.18 -7.98
N GLU A 204 1.11 -36.54 -7.65
CA GLU A 204 -0.13 -36.68 -8.44
C GLU A 204 -0.02 -36.02 -9.84
N ALA A 205 0.83 -35.00 -9.99
CA ALA A 205 1.07 -34.34 -11.27
C ALA A 205 1.83 -35.21 -12.28
N GLN A 206 2.67 -36.15 -11.82
CA GLN A 206 3.46 -37.03 -12.68
C GLN A 206 2.67 -38.28 -13.12
N ALA A 207 1.82 -38.82 -12.23
CA ALA A 207 0.99 -39.98 -12.54
C ALA A 207 -0.15 -39.65 -13.53
N ALA A 208 -0.75 -38.44 -13.42
CA ALA A 208 -1.78 -37.99 -14.34
C ALA A 208 -1.24 -37.83 -15.77
N THR A 209 -0.02 -37.28 -15.92
CA THR A 209 0.62 -37.14 -17.23
C THR A 209 0.92 -38.49 -17.90
N GLU A 210 1.23 -39.54 -17.14
CA GLU A 210 1.53 -40.86 -17.72
C GLU A 210 0.27 -41.65 -18.10
N SER A 211 -0.82 -41.53 -17.33
CA SER A 211 -2.10 -42.19 -17.66
C SER A 211 -2.87 -41.50 -18.78
N GLU A 212 -2.77 -40.18 -18.93
CA GLU A 212 -3.48 -39.43 -20.00
C GLU A 212 -2.82 -39.62 -21.38
N ILE A 213 -1.53 -39.96 -21.44
CA ILE A 213 -0.82 -40.22 -22.70
C ILE A 213 -1.23 -41.57 -23.32
N LEU A 214 -1.79 -42.51 -22.54
CA LEU A 214 -2.08 -43.86 -23.01
C LEU A 214 -3.53 -44.09 -23.49
N ASP A 215 -4.51 -43.28 -23.04
CA ASP A 215 -5.94 -43.46 -23.41
C ASP A 215 -6.65 -42.20 -23.95
N GLY A 216 -5.92 -41.11 -24.24
CA GLY A 216 -6.49 -39.84 -24.73
C GLY A 216 -6.53 -39.69 -26.25
N ASP A 217 -7.73 -39.61 -26.83
CA ASP A 217 -8.00 -39.25 -28.23
C ASP A 217 -7.26 -37.95 -28.61
N PHE A 218 -6.19 -38.08 -29.40
CA PHE A 218 -5.39 -36.97 -29.95
C PHE A 218 -6.31 -36.13 -30.83
N MET A 219 -6.96 -35.11 -30.24
CA MET A 219 -7.81 -34.03 -30.79
C MET A 219 -9.07 -33.72 -29.93
N ALA A 220 -9.31 -34.40 -28.82
CA ALA A 220 -10.37 -34.01 -27.89
C ALA A 220 -10.03 -32.63 -27.29
N LYS A 221 -10.79 -31.60 -27.67
CA LYS A 221 -10.71 -30.27 -27.06
C LYS A 221 -10.99 -30.43 -25.57
N GLU A 222 -9.98 -30.23 -24.73
CA GLU A 222 -10.18 -30.01 -23.30
C GLU A 222 -11.25 -28.92 -23.15
N GLN A 223 -12.41 -29.31 -22.63
CA GLN A 223 -13.40 -28.37 -22.16
C GLN A 223 -12.82 -27.77 -20.88
N TYR A 224 -11.93 -26.79 -21.02
CA TYR A 224 -11.58 -25.93 -19.89
C TYR A 224 -12.88 -25.32 -19.40
N THR A 225 -13.35 -25.78 -18.24
CA THR A 225 -14.37 -25.05 -17.51
C THR A 225 -13.69 -23.78 -17.04
N GLU A 226 -13.70 -22.74 -17.89
CA GLU A 226 -13.21 -21.43 -17.54
C GLU A 226 -14.00 -20.97 -16.31
N ARG A 227 -13.39 -21.10 -15.13
CA ARG A 227 -13.91 -20.49 -13.90
C ARG A 227 -13.87 -18.98 -14.14
N LYS A 228 -15.03 -18.41 -14.46
CA LYS A 228 -15.14 -16.97 -14.71
C LYS A 228 -14.68 -16.22 -13.46
N PRO A 229 -13.80 -15.22 -13.58
CA PRO A 229 -13.44 -14.38 -12.46
C PRO A 229 -14.70 -13.72 -11.91
N ILE A 230 -14.95 -13.91 -10.61
CA ILE A 230 -16.01 -13.20 -9.89
C ILE A 230 -15.50 -11.77 -9.69
N LEU A 231 -16.03 -10.83 -10.47
CA LEU A 231 -15.76 -9.39 -10.34
C LEU A 231 -16.45 -8.80 -9.10
#